data_AF-A0A557WWA5-F1
#
_entry.id   AF-A0A557WWA5-F1
#
_cell.length_a   1.000
_cell.length_b   1.000
_cell.length_c   1.000
_cell.angle_alpha   90.00
_cell.angle_beta   90.00
_cell.angle_gamma   90.00
#
_symmetry.space_group_name_H-M   'P 1'
#
loop_
_entity.id
_entity.type
_entity.pdbx_description
1 polymer ?
#
loop_
_entity_poly.entity_id
_entity_poly.type
_entity_poly.pdbx_seq_one_letter_code
_entity_poly.pdbx_strand_id
1 'polypeptide(L)'
;MRALVGVGLLVWLLAWLIRWGWLLLVAAAAGTVLWWFVRWLDRRLDARDGRRAAQAAGLAAIIARADQQHAWTLAGDDRGTYGEYPPHEDFSPEHIDRTERSKAPATGSAGPGGMAELDHE
;
A
#
# COMPACT_ATOMS: atom_id res chain seq x y z
N MET A 1 -13.40 6.67 76.71
CA MET A 1 -12.59 7.54 75.81
C MET A 1 -12.67 7.10 74.34
N ARG A 2 -12.48 5.81 73.99
CA ARG A 2 -12.50 5.32 72.58
C ARG A 2 -13.80 5.63 71.80
N ALA A 3 -14.97 5.51 72.45
CA ALA A 3 -16.26 5.81 71.82
C ALA A 3 -16.46 7.31 71.51
N LEU A 4 -16.00 8.20 72.38
CA LEU A 4 -16.09 9.65 72.18
C LEU A 4 -15.18 10.11 71.04
N VAL A 5 -14.00 9.49 70.89
CA VAL A 5 -13.10 9.74 69.75
C VAL A 5 -13.71 9.28 68.43
N GLY A 6 -14.37 8.11 68.42
CA GLY A 6 -15.07 7.60 67.23
C GLY A 6 -16.22 8.50 66.78
N VAL A 7 -17.04 8.97 67.73
CA VAL A 7 -18.15 9.91 67.44
C VAL A 7 -17.61 11.25 66.93
N GLY A 8 -16.53 11.76 67.53
CA GLY A 8 -15.89 13.00 67.07
C GLY A 8 -15.35 12.90 65.64
N LEU A 9 -14.68 11.81 65.30
CA LEU A 9 -14.20 11.55 63.93
C LEU A 9 -15.35 11.44 62.93
N LEU A 10 -16.44 10.78 63.29
CA LEU A 10 -17.61 10.63 62.43
C LEU A 10 -18.25 11.98 62.08
N VAL A 11 -18.46 12.84 63.08
CA VAL A 11 -19.03 14.18 62.88
C VAL A 11 -18.09 15.05 62.05
N TRP A 12 -16.79 14.97 62.29
CA TRP A 12 -15.79 15.70 61.52
C TRP A 12 -15.76 15.26 60.05
N LEU A 13 -15.75 13.94 59.80
CA LEU A 13 -15.85 13.37 58.45
C LEU A 13 -17.14 13.79 57.76
N LEU A 14 -18.27 13.79 58.45
CA LEU A 14 -19.55 14.17 57.88
C LEU A 14 -19.59 15.66 57.52
N ALA A 15 -19.10 16.54 58.40
CA ALA A 15 -18.98 17.96 58.12
C ALA A 15 -18.00 18.25 56.96
N TRP A 16 -16.90 17.51 56.90
CA TRP A 16 -15.95 17.57 55.80
C TRP A 16 -16.59 17.08 54.49
N LEU A 17 -17.33 15.97 54.51
CA LEU A 17 -18.00 15.44 53.34
C LEU A 17 -19.13 16.34 52.83
N ILE A 18 -19.88 17.00 53.72
CA ILE A 18 -20.89 17.99 53.31
C ILE A 18 -20.19 19.21 52.68
N ARG A 19 -19.08 19.66 53.26
CA ARG A 19 -18.29 20.79 52.74
C ARG A 19 -17.65 20.48 51.39
N TRP A 20 -17.21 19.24 51.16
CA TRP A 20 -16.47 18.83 49.96
C TRP A 20 -17.30 18.00 48.97
N GLY A 21 -18.54 17.64 49.32
CA GLY A 21 -19.42 16.80 48.51
C GLY A 21 -19.83 17.47 47.20
N TRP A 22 -19.97 18.79 47.19
CA TRP A 22 -20.20 19.55 45.96
C TRP A 22 -18.99 19.47 45.00
N LEU A 23 -17.76 19.38 45.51
CA LEU A 23 -16.57 19.19 44.68
C LEU A 23 -16.53 17.79 44.06
N LEU A 24 -17.00 16.76 44.78
CA LEU A 24 -17.17 15.42 44.19
C LEU A 24 -18.21 15.43 43.06
N LEU A 25 -19.32 16.15 43.23
CA LEU A 25 -20.32 16.32 42.17
C LEU A 25 -19.77 17.08 40.97
N VAL A 26 -19.03 18.17 41.19
CA VAL A 26 -18.38 18.93 40.11
C VAL A 26 -17.33 18.09 39.41
N ALA A 27 -16.50 17.34 40.14
CA ALA A 27 -15.49 16.46 39.57
C ALA A 27 -16.13 15.32 38.76
N ALA A 28 -17.21 14.73 39.25
CA ALA A 28 -17.97 13.72 38.52
C ALA A 28 -18.53 14.32 37.23
N ALA A 29 -19.21 15.48 37.30
CA ALA A 29 -19.77 16.15 36.13
C ALA A 29 -18.69 16.51 35.10
N ALA A 30 -17.56 17.06 35.55
CA ALA A 30 -16.41 17.35 34.69
C ALA A 30 -15.85 16.09 34.03
N GLY A 31 -15.75 14.99 34.79
CA GLY A 31 -15.35 13.68 34.27
C GLY A 31 -16.29 13.17 33.18
N THR A 32 -17.60 13.28 33.38
CA THR A 32 -18.61 12.85 32.38
C THR A 32 -18.52 13.68 31.10
N VAL A 33 -18.35 15.00 31.23
CA VAL A 33 -18.20 15.90 30.08
C VAL A 33 -16.92 15.59 29.32
N LEU A 34 -15.80 15.38 30.03
CA LEU A 34 -14.52 15.04 29.41
C LEU A 34 -14.61 13.68 28.70
N TRP A 35 -15.18 12.67 29.34
CA TRP A 35 -15.38 11.35 28.72
C TRP A 35 -16.24 11.42 27.45
N TRP A 36 -17.33 12.20 27.51
CA TRP A 36 -18.18 12.41 26.35
C TRP A 36 -17.43 13.12 25.21
N PHE A 37 -16.62 14.12 25.55
CA PHE A 37 -15.80 14.87 24.59
C PHE A 37 -14.74 13.98 23.92
N VAL A 38 -14.04 13.15 24.69
CA VAL A 38 -13.07 12.17 24.15
C VAL A 38 -13.78 11.21 23.20
N ARG A 39 -14.91 10.63 23.61
CA ARG A 39 -15.68 9.70 22.77
C ARG A 39 -16.20 10.35 21.48
N TRP A 40 -16.54 11.64 21.52
CA TRP A 40 -16.92 12.40 20.34
C TRP A 40 -15.72 12.63 19.41
N LEU A 41 -14.54 12.91 19.96
CA LEU A 41 -13.30 13.04 19.20
C LEU A 41 -12.93 11.72 18.51
N ASP A 42 -12.96 10.60 19.23
CA ASP A 42 -12.64 9.27 18.71
C ASP A 42 -13.52 8.95 17.51
N ARG A 43 -14.84 9.17 17.60
CA ARG A 43 -15.77 8.98 16.47
C ARG A 43 -15.40 9.80 15.23
N ARG A 44 -14.82 11.00 15.43
CA ARG A 44 -14.36 11.84 14.31
C ARG A 44 -13.02 11.39 13.75
N LEU A 45 -12.15 10.81 14.58
CA LEU A 45 -10.87 10.25 14.15
C LEU A 45 -11.06 8.92 13.43
N ASP A 46 -11.94 8.04 13.91
CA ASP A 46 -12.30 6.78 13.25
C ASP A 46 -12.77 7.00 11.81
N ALA A 47 -13.55 8.07 11.58
CA ALA A 47 -14.01 8.44 10.24
C ALA A 47 -12.88 8.94 9.30
N ARG A 48 -11.74 9.34 9.85
CA ARG A 48 -10.53 9.68 9.08
C ARG A 48 -9.66 8.44 8.85
N ASP A 49 -9.52 7.59 9.85
CA ASP A 49 -8.69 6.40 9.75
C ASP A 49 -9.30 5.33 8.85
N GLY A 50 -10.64 5.21 8.82
CA GLY A 50 -11.32 4.36 7.84
C GLY A 50 -11.03 4.77 6.39
N ARG A 51 -10.93 6.08 6.10
CA ARG A 51 -10.57 6.57 4.76
C ARG A 51 -9.12 6.30 4.40
N ARG A 52 -8.20 6.47 5.35
CA ARG A 52 -6.78 6.14 5.15
C ARG A 52 -6.57 4.64 4.95
N ALA A 53 -7.26 3.80 5.72
CA ALA A 53 -7.21 2.36 5.57
C ALA A 53 -7.68 1.91 4.19
N ALA A 54 -8.78 2.49 3.69
CA ALA A 54 -9.27 2.20 2.33
C ALA A 54 -8.27 2.63 1.24
N GLN A 55 -7.64 3.81 1.38
CA GLN A 55 -6.60 4.27 0.45
C GLN A 55 -5.35 3.39 0.50
N ALA A 56 -4.91 3.01 1.70
CA ALA A 56 -3.77 2.12 1.89
C ALA A 56 -4.01 0.74 1.27
N ALA A 57 -5.23 0.19 1.41
CA ALA A 57 -5.60 -1.07 0.78
C ALA A 57 -5.56 -0.98 -0.76
N GLY A 58 -6.04 0.13 -1.34
CA GLY A 58 -5.97 0.36 -2.78
C GLY A 58 -4.53 0.45 -3.29
N LEU A 59 -3.67 1.18 -2.59
CA LEU A 59 -2.24 1.27 -2.93
C LEU A 59 -1.52 -0.07 -2.79
N ALA A 60 -1.81 -0.84 -1.73
CA ALA A 60 -1.24 -2.17 -1.55
C ALA A 60 -1.57 -3.11 -2.72
N ALA A 61 -2.79 -3.04 -3.27
CA ALA A 61 -3.18 -3.82 -4.43
C ALA A 61 -2.47 -3.38 -5.73
N ILE A 62 -2.11 -2.10 -5.86
CA ILE A 62 -1.31 -1.62 -6.99
C ILE A 62 0.13 -2.09 -6.86
N ILE A 63 0.71 -1.95 -5.67
CA ILE A 63 2.08 -2.39 -5.38
C ILE A 63 2.22 -3.90 -5.63
N ALA A 64 1.28 -4.71 -5.13
CA ALA A 64 1.30 -6.16 -5.35
C ALA A 64 1.26 -6.53 -6.84
N ARG A 65 0.49 -5.81 -7.67
CA ARG A 65 0.46 -6.01 -9.13
C ARG A 65 1.77 -5.57 -9.79
N ALA A 66 2.32 -4.44 -9.37
CA ALA A 66 3.60 -3.95 -9.89
C ALA A 66 4.74 -4.92 -9.56
N ASP A 67 4.78 -5.46 -8.34
CA ASP A 67 5.78 -6.46 -7.93
C ASP A 67 5.66 -7.74 -8.75
N GLN A 68 4.43 -8.18 -9.02
CA GLN A 68 4.19 -9.35 -9.87
C GLN A 68 4.67 -9.13 -11.31
N GLN A 69 4.38 -7.97 -11.90
CA GLN A 69 4.86 -7.61 -13.24
C GLN A 69 6.38 -7.44 -13.29
N HIS A 70 6.97 -6.90 -12.22
CA HIS A 70 8.42 -6.79 -12.09
C HIS A 70 9.07 -8.17 -12.04
N ALA A 71 8.49 -9.11 -11.30
CA ALA A 71 8.96 -10.49 -11.25
C ALA A 71 8.89 -11.19 -12.62
N TRP A 72 7.83 -10.97 -13.39
CA TRP A 72 7.72 -11.48 -14.76
C TRP A 72 8.79 -10.88 -15.69
N THR A 73 9.05 -9.58 -15.57
CA THR A 73 10.10 -8.90 -16.35
C THR A 73 11.47 -9.50 -16.03
N LEU A 74 11.78 -9.75 -14.76
CA LEU A 74 13.04 -10.37 -14.34
C LEU A 74 13.16 -11.83 -14.80
N ALA A 75 12.04 -12.54 -14.95
CA ALA A 75 12.00 -13.89 -15.49
C ALA A 75 12.14 -13.95 -17.03
N GLY A 76 12.14 -12.79 -17.71
CA GLY A 76 12.12 -12.72 -19.17
C GLY A 76 10.77 -13.14 -19.77
N ASP A 77 9.69 -13.09 -18.98
CA ASP A 77 8.33 -13.30 -19.48
C ASP A 77 7.83 -11.99 -20.12
N ASP A 78 7.42 -12.05 -21.38
CA ASP A 78 6.89 -10.90 -22.15
C ASP A 78 5.71 -10.22 -21.45
N ARG A 79 4.96 -10.97 -20.62
CA ARG A 79 3.87 -10.42 -19.78
C ARG A 79 4.37 -9.42 -18.74
N GLY A 80 5.65 -9.45 -18.37
CA GLY A 80 6.23 -8.44 -17.48
C GLY A 80 6.28 -7.06 -18.12
N THR A 81 6.48 -6.99 -19.44
CA THR A 81 6.60 -5.74 -20.19
C THR A 81 5.26 -5.28 -20.77
N TYR A 82 4.48 -6.21 -21.32
CA TYR A 82 3.24 -5.91 -22.03
C TYR A 82 1.97 -6.17 -21.20
N GLY A 83 2.12 -6.83 -20.05
CA GLY A 83 0.99 -7.20 -19.20
C GLY A 83 0.01 -8.11 -19.93
N GLU A 84 -1.29 -7.80 -19.81
CA GLU A 84 -2.39 -8.54 -20.43
C GLU A 84 -2.70 -8.06 -21.87
N TYR A 85 -2.01 -7.01 -22.33
CA TYR A 85 -2.16 -6.44 -23.65
C TYR A 85 -0.90 -6.69 -24.47
N PRO A 86 -0.77 -7.88 -25.10
CA PRO A 86 0.37 -8.18 -25.94
C PRO A 86 0.45 -7.16 -27.09
N PRO A 87 1.66 -6.87 -27.59
CA PRO A 87 1.84 -5.98 -28.71
C PRO A 87 1.12 -6.56 -29.94
N HIS A 88 0.57 -5.67 -30.78
CA HIS A 88 0.04 -6.06 -32.09
C HIS A 88 1.13 -6.80 -32.88
N GLU A 89 0.73 -7.82 -33.67
CA GLU A 89 1.66 -8.72 -34.38
C GLU A 89 2.73 -7.96 -35.20
N ASP A 90 2.36 -6.82 -35.78
CA ASP A 90 3.23 -5.92 -36.55
C ASP A 90 4.44 -5.40 -35.75
N PHE A 91 4.32 -5.33 -34.43
CA PHE A 91 5.33 -4.82 -33.49
C PHE A 91 5.90 -5.90 -32.58
N SER A 92 5.59 -7.18 -32.84
CA SER A 92 6.24 -8.28 -32.13
C SER A 92 7.74 -8.30 -32.48
N PRO A 93 8.65 -8.47 -31.51
CA PRO A 93 10.08 -8.54 -31.77
C PRO A 93 10.43 -9.63 -32.80
N GLU A 94 9.66 -10.72 -32.85
CA GLU A 94 9.82 -11.79 -33.84
C GLU A 94 9.44 -11.34 -35.27
N HIS A 95 8.44 -10.46 -35.40
CA HIS A 95 8.01 -9.92 -36.69
C HIS A 95 9.01 -8.89 -37.23
N ILE A 96 9.55 -8.03 -36.36
CA ILE A 96 10.57 -7.04 -36.73
C ILE A 96 11.83 -7.75 -37.26
N ASP A 97 12.33 -8.78 -36.56
CA ASP A 97 13.53 -9.52 -37.01
C ASP A 97 13.30 -10.24 -38.36
N ARG A 98 12.11 -10.81 -38.57
CA ARG A 98 11.74 -11.43 -39.84
C ARG A 98 11.69 -10.41 -40.98
N THR A 99 11.15 -9.23 -40.70
CA THR A 99 11.01 -8.16 -41.71
C THR A 99 12.37 -7.58 -42.09
N GLU A 100 13.22 -7.31 -41.11
CA GLU A 100 14.61 -6.87 -41.32
C GLU A 100 15.41 -7.90 -42.13
N ARG A 101 15.31 -9.19 -41.77
CA ARG A 101 15.99 -10.29 -42.48
C ARG A 101 15.50 -10.45 -43.92
N SER A 102 14.22 -10.18 -44.18
CA SER A 102 13.67 -10.20 -45.55
C SER A 102 14.12 -9.01 -46.40
N LYS A 103 14.50 -7.90 -45.76
CA LYS A 103 14.95 -6.66 -46.41
C LYS A 103 16.44 -6.62 -46.69
N ALA A 104 17.23 -7.49 -46.04
CA ALA A 104 18.65 -7.63 -46.32
C ALA A 104 18.84 -8.11 -47.77
N PRO A 105 19.65 -7.40 -48.60
CA PRO A 105 19.94 -7.88 -49.94
C PRO A 105 20.61 -9.25 -49.84
N ALA A 106 20.30 -10.15 -50.77
CA ALA A 106 20.91 -11.46 -50.90
C ALA A 106 22.40 -11.34 -51.32
N THR A 107 23.21 -10.68 -50.51
CA THR A 107 24.66 -10.58 -50.68
C THR A 107 25.29 -11.70 -49.87
N GLY A 108 25.44 -12.87 -50.47
CA GLY A 108 26.31 -13.91 -49.90
C GLY A 108 25.85 -15.35 -50.08
N SER A 109 25.56 -15.80 -51.31
CA SER A 109 25.77 -17.21 -51.68
C SER A 109 26.93 -17.29 -52.67
N ALA A 110 28.14 -16.92 -52.21
CA ALA A 110 29.37 -17.28 -52.91
C ALA A 110 29.64 -18.75 -52.63
N GLY A 111 29.14 -19.63 -53.51
CA GLY A 111 29.51 -21.04 -53.53
C GLY A 111 30.98 -21.20 -53.95
N PRO A 112 31.78 -22.05 -53.29
CA PRO A 112 33.16 -22.28 -53.67
C PRO A 112 33.21 -23.35 -54.76
N GLY A 113 33.53 -22.98 -55.99
CA GLY A 113 33.84 -23.97 -57.02
C GLY A 113 33.81 -23.43 -58.44
N GLY A 114 34.97 -23.44 -59.11
CA GLY A 114 35.05 -23.26 -60.56
C GLY A 114 36.25 -22.47 -61.05
N MET A 115 37.48 -22.83 -60.63
CA MET A 115 38.67 -22.49 -61.40
C MET A 115 38.85 -23.51 -62.52
N ALA A 116 38.55 -23.12 -63.75
CA ALA A 116 38.96 -23.66 -65.05
C ALA A 116 38.14 -22.84 -66.07
N GLU A 117 38.64 -22.22 -67.12
CA GLU A 117 39.59 -22.67 -68.15
C GLU A 117 39.87 -21.39 -68.98
N LEU A 118 41.08 -20.83 -68.95
CA LEU A 118 42.04 -20.76 -70.07
C LEU A 118 41.47 -20.85 -71.50
N ASP A 119 42.03 -19.97 -72.36
CA ASP A 119 42.11 -20.06 -73.83
C ASP A 119 40.82 -19.82 -74.64
N HIS A 120 40.81 -19.19 -75.83
CA HIS A 120 41.83 -18.74 -76.78
C HIS A 120 41.17 -17.69 -77.70
N GLU A 121 41.97 -16.73 -78.15
CA GLU A 121 41.94 -15.97 -79.44
C GLU A 121 40.73 -15.09 -79.82
#